data_AF-A0A1Y3G3M1-F1
#
_entry.id   AF-A0A1Y3G3M1-F1
#
_cell.length_a   1.000
_cell.length_b   1.000
_cell.length_c   1.000
_cell.angle_alpha   90.00
_cell.angle_beta   90.00
_cell.angle_gamma   90.00
#
_symmetry.space_group_name_H-M   'P 1'
#
loop_
_entity.id
_entity.type
_entity.pdbx_description
1 polymer ?
#
loop_
_entity_poly.entity_id
_entity_poly.type
_entity_poly.pdbx_seq_one_letter_code
_entity_poly.pdbx_strand_id
1 'polypeptide(L)' 'MGSFSIWHWLIVLAVVVVVFGGGGKISSLMGDFAKGLKSFKKHMADDEPMNQEPPVSGGQIPSPPPSATTEQTAQREKTH' A
#
# COMPACT_ATOMS: atom_id res chain seq x y z
N MET A 1 0.05 39.17 -20.96
CA MET A 1 1.21 38.24 -21.07
C MET A 1 0.83 36.97 -20.34
N GLY A 2 -0.02 36.16 -21.00
CA GLY A 2 -0.63 34.97 -20.41
C GLY A 2 0.42 33.90 -20.21
N SER A 3 0.89 33.78 -18.98
CA SER A 3 1.73 32.70 -18.48
C SER A 3 1.30 31.37 -19.10
N PHE A 4 2.17 30.85 -19.96
CA PHE A 4 2.29 29.47 -20.43
C PHE A 4 1.00 28.64 -20.32
N SER A 5 0.18 28.75 -21.37
CA SER A 5 -1.04 27.98 -21.62
C SER A 5 -0.95 26.55 -21.10
N ILE A 6 -2.05 25.99 -20.58
CA ILE A 6 -2.16 24.61 -20.07
C ILE A 6 -1.51 23.60 -21.03
N TRP A 7 -1.57 23.87 -22.33
CA TRP A 7 -0.89 23.12 -23.38
C TRP A 7 0.64 23.00 -23.21
N HIS A 8 1.32 24.04 -22.76
CA HIS A 8 2.76 24.01 -22.47
C HIS A 8 3.08 23.07 -21.32
N TRP A 9 2.31 23.14 -20.23
CA TRP A 9 2.49 22.24 -19.08
C TRP A 9 2.30 20.77 -19.47
N LEU A 10 1.37 20.47 -20.39
CA LEU A 10 1.13 19.12 -20.88
C LEU A 10 2.35 18.58 -21.66
N ILE A 11 2.95 19.43 -22.50
CA ILE A 11 4.18 19.09 -23.26
C ILE A 11 5.35 18.88 -22.31
N VAL A 12 5.54 19.76 -21.32
CA VAL A 12 6.63 19.64 -20.34
C VAL A 12 6.50 18.35 -19.53
N LEU A 13 5.30 18.01 -19.07
CA LEU A 13 5.04 16.80 -18.30
C LEU A 13 5.36 15.54 -19.14
N ALA A 14 4.97 15.54 -20.42
CA ALA A 14 5.31 14.44 -21.33
C ALA A 14 6.82 14.27 -21.49
N VAL A 15 7.59 15.34 -21.69
CA VAL A 15 9.05 15.29 -21.81
C VAL A 15 9.70 14.76 -20.52
N VAL A 16 9.25 15.22 -19.35
CA VAL A 16 9.76 14.76 -18.06
C VAL A 16 9.51 13.26 -17.89
N VAL A 17 8.31 12.77 -18.21
CA VAL A 17 8.00 11.33 -18.12
C VAL A 17 8.81 10.52 -19.12
N VAL A 18 9.09 11.02 -20.32
CA VAL A 18 9.92 10.29 -21.31
C VAL A 18 11.39 10.22 -20.86
N VAL A 19 11.96 11.33 -20.39
CA VAL A 19 13.37 11.38 -19.98
C VAL A 19 13.62 10.61 -18.69
N PHE A 20 12.72 10.73 -17.72
CA PHE A 20 12.89 10.10 -16.41
C PHE A 20 12.23 8.72 -16.35
N GLY A 21 11.11 8.49 -17.04
CA GLY A 21 10.23 7.31 -16.87
C GLY A 21 10.78 5.99 -17.41
N GLY A 22 11.85 6.00 -18.21
CA GLY A 22 12.49 4.79 -18.72
C GLY A 22 13.27 3.97 -17.67
N GLY A 23 13.54 4.53 -16.49
CA GLY A 23 14.47 3.95 -15.51
C GLY A 23 13.85 3.32 -14.25
N GLY A 24 12.52 3.18 -14.17
CA GLY A 24 11.81 2.58 -13.02
C GLY A 24 11.85 3.36 -11.70
N LYS A 25 12.76 4.35 -11.58
CA LYS A 25 12.99 5.15 -10.36
C LYS A 25 11.81 6.03 -9.98
N ILE A 26 11.04 6.51 -10.97
CA ILE A 26 9.81 7.29 -10.75
C ILE A 26 8.72 6.41 -10.16
N SER A 27 8.64 5.12 -10.49
CA SER A 27 7.61 4.26 -9.91
C SER A 27 7.81 4.08 -8.41
N SER A 28 9.06 3.86 -7.96
CA SER A 28 9.39 3.78 -6.53
C SER A 28 9.17 5.11 -5.82
N LEU A 29 9.70 6.22 -6.37
CA LEU A 29 9.56 7.55 -5.78
C LEU A 29 8.09 8.01 -5.75
N MET A 30 7.31 7.76 -6.80
CA MET A 30 5.88 8.06 -6.86
C MET A 30 5.10 7.19 -5.87
N GLY A 31 5.51 5.94 -5.66
CA GLY A 31 4.93 5.05 -4.65
C GLY A 31 5.11 5.58 -3.23
N ASP A 32 6.33 5.98 -2.87
CA ASP A 32 6.62 6.60 -1.57
C ASP A 32 5.91 7.95 -1.40
N PHE A 33 5.85 8.75 -2.46
CA PHE A 33 5.15 10.04 -2.46
C PHE A 33 3.63 9.87 -2.32
N ALA A 34 3.05 8.90 -3.03
CA ALA A 34 1.63 8.57 -2.94
C ALA A 34 1.26 8.04 -1.55
N LYS A 35 2.15 7.27 -0.91
CA LYS A 35 1.96 6.78 0.46
C LYS A 35 1.99 7.92 1.48
N GLY A 36 2.92 8.87 1.34
CA GLY A 36 2.96 10.09 2.15
C GLY A 36 1.71 10.95 2.00
N LEU A 37 1.26 11.19 0.76
CA LEU A 37 0.06 11.98 0.50
C LEU A 37 -1.24 11.27 0.93
N LYS A 38 -1.32 9.94 0.78
CA LYS A 38 -2.46 9.13 1.26
C LYS A 38 -2.56 9.14 2.77
N SER A 39 -1.44 9.04 3.49
CA SER A 39 -1.41 9.17 4.94
C SER A 39 -1.81 10.57 5.39
N PHE A 40 -1.36 11.62 4.70
CA PHE A 40 -1.77 13.00 5.00
C PHE A 40 -3.27 13.22 4.74
N LYS A 41 -3.80 12.72 3.63
CA LYS A 41 -5.24 12.77 3.31
C LYS A 41 -6.05 11.98 4.34
N LYS A 42 -5.57 10.79 4.75
CA LYS A 42 -6.24 9.97 5.75
C LYS A 42 -6.26 10.64 7.12
N HIS A 43 -5.17 11.28 7.55
CA HIS A 43 -5.16 12.03 8.82
C HIS A 43 -6.02 13.30 8.76
N MET A 44 -6.09 13.99 7.62
CA MET A 44 -6.98 15.14 7.43
C MET A 44 -8.46 14.74 7.27
N ALA A 45 -8.72 13.53 6.80
CA ALA A 45 -10.06 12.99 6.61
C ALA A 45 -10.55 12.14 7.79
N ASP A 46 -9.68 11.81 8.77
CA ASP A 46 -10.04 11.10 10.00
C ASP A 46 -10.89 11.98 10.94
N ASP A 47 -10.90 13.30 10.71
CA ASP A 47 -11.83 14.26 11.33
C ASP A 47 -13.29 14.07 10.82
N GLU A 48 -13.50 13.26 9.78
CA GLU A 48 -14.82 12.80 9.33
C GLU A 48 -14.86 11.24 9.38
N PRO A 49 -15.88 10.61 9.99
CA PRO A 49 -15.87 9.17 10.24
C PRO A 49 -16.02 8.36 8.95
N MET A 50 -14.90 8.06 8.29
CA MET A 50 -14.87 7.19 7.12
C MET A 50 -14.41 5.79 7.53
N ASN A 51 -15.40 4.95 7.83
CA ASN A 51 -15.33 3.49 7.85
C ASN A 51 -14.59 2.99 6.59
N GLN A 52 -13.31 2.63 6.73
CA GLN A 52 -12.53 1.99 5.67
C GLN A 52 -12.15 0.59 6.14
N GLU A 53 -12.89 -0.38 5.61
CA GLU A 53 -12.52 -1.79 5.55
C GLU A 53 -11.09 -1.96 5.01
N PRO A 54 -10.33 -2.94 5.51
CA PRO A 54 -8.97 -3.19 5.06
C PRO A 54 -8.98 -3.69 3.60
N PRO A 55 -8.15 -3.10 2.70
CA PRO A 55 -7.99 -3.64 1.36
C PRO A 55 -7.18 -4.93 1.45
N VAL A 56 -7.89 -6.06 1.46
CA VAL A 56 -7.32 -7.38 1.15
C VAL A 56 -7.04 -7.45 -0.34
N SER A 57 -5.81 -7.18 -0.79
CA SER A 57 -5.21 -7.89 -1.93
C SER A 57 -3.76 -7.45 -2.15
N GLY A 58 -2.82 -8.38 -1.96
CA GLY A 58 -1.41 -8.16 -2.23
C GLY A 58 -0.49 -9.21 -1.61
N GLY A 59 -0.79 -10.49 -1.83
CA GLY A 59 0.13 -11.62 -1.69
C GLY A 59 0.73 -11.87 -0.30
N GLN A 60 0.12 -12.77 0.47
CA GLN A 60 0.84 -13.64 1.42
C GLN A 60 -0.01 -14.88 1.70
N ILE A 61 0.65 -16.03 1.57
CA ILE A 61 0.17 -17.41 1.60
C ILE A 61 -0.51 -17.70 2.95
N PRO A 62 -1.61 -18.49 3.02
CA PRO A 62 -2.24 -18.80 4.29
C PRO A 62 -1.27 -19.61 5.15
N SER A 63 -0.86 -19.04 6.29
CA SER A 63 -0.14 -19.79 7.31
C SER A 63 -1.15 -20.21 8.38
N PRO A 64 -1.57 -21.48 8.44
CA PRO A 64 -2.21 -22.03 9.64
C PRO A 64 -1.21 -22.06 10.83
N PRO A 65 -1.71 -22.12 12.08
CA PRO A 65 -1.16 -21.42 13.24
C PRO A 65 -0.08 -22.21 14.01
N PRO A 66 0.79 -21.54 14.79
CA PRO A 66 1.50 -22.18 15.89
C PRO A 66 1.19 -21.47 17.21
N SER A 67 -0.04 -21.56 17.72
CA SER A 67 -0.37 -21.24 19.13
C SER A 67 -1.80 -21.66 19.48
N ALA A 68 -1.98 -22.95 19.78
CA ALA A 68 -2.92 -23.50 20.76
C ALA A 68 -2.78 -25.03 20.72
N THR A 69 -2.87 -25.71 21.87
CA THR A 69 -2.70 -27.16 22.05
C THR A 69 -1.24 -27.62 22.26
N THR A 70 -0.59 -27.00 23.24
CA THR A 70 -0.04 -27.83 24.32
C THR A 70 -1.21 -28.06 25.28
N GLU A 71 -1.29 -29.25 25.87
CA GLU A 71 -2.33 -29.70 26.81
C GLU A 71 -3.55 -30.35 26.15
N GLN A 72 -3.85 -31.58 26.58
CA GLN A 72 -4.99 -32.45 26.20
C GLN A 72 -4.79 -33.46 25.04
N THR A 73 -3.69 -34.23 25.03
CA THR A 73 -3.72 -35.62 24.50
C THR A 73 -2.73 -36.58 25.20
N ALA A 74 -2.35 -36.31 26.45
CA ALA A 74 -1.46 -37.19 27.23
C ALA A 74 -2.15 -37.86 28.43
N GLN A 75 -3.47 -38.04 28.36
CA GLN A 75 -4.21 -38.82 29.35
C GLN A 75 -5.30 -39.66 28.67
N ARG A 76 -4.83 -40.59 27.82
CA ARG A 76 -5.56 -41.84 27.58
C ARG A 76 -4.61 -42.98 27.91
N GLU A 77 -4.40 -43.12 29.22
CA GLU A 77 -4.09 -44.38 29.87
C GLU A 77 -4.88 -45.51 29.21
N LYS A 78 -4.20 -46.30 28.40
CA LYS A 78 -4.48 -47.71 28.20
C LYS A 78 -3.21 -48.33 27.63
N THR A 79 -2.68 -49.29 28.39
CA THR A 79 -1.60 -50.23 28.04
C THR A 79 -0.20 -49.81 28.47
N HIS A 80 0.10 -49.93 29.77
CA HIS A 80 1.01 -50.96 30.28
C HIS A 80 0.86 -51.08 31.80
#